data_AF-A0A164KKY2-F1
#
_entry.id   AF-A0A164KKY2-F1
#
_cell.length_a   1.000
_cell.length_b   1.000
_cell.length_c   1.000
_cell.angle_alpha   90.00
_cell.angle_beta   90.00
_cell.angle_gamma   90.00
#
_symmetry.space_group_name_H-M   'P 1'
#
loop_
_entity.id
_entity.type
_entity.pdbx_description
1 polymer ?
#
loop_
_entity_poly.entity_id
_entity_poly.type
_entity_poly.pdbx_seq_one_letter_code
_entity_poly.pdbx_strand_id
1 'polypeptide(L)'
;MERLNLHVRFFDSKTRLITTSYFNSVFFEQSKAQDLLEHFKHGFSGMSFNNMIQVSMDGTNVNWNFLKKLEEELVIPLSEDNTEPPGRFELGSCGLHVVHGAFRSAQDVHQYPPND
;
A
#
# COMPACT_ATOMS: atom_id res chain seq x y z
N MET A 1 18.15 -0.51 9.07
CA MET A 1 17.04 -1.48 9.24
C MET A 1 15.76 -0.72 9.00
N GLU A 2 14.98 -1.16 8.02
CA GLU A 2 13.69 -0.58 7.66
C GLU A 2 12.55 -1.40 8.31
N ARG A 3 11.34 -0.83 8.34
CA ARG A 3 10.17 -1.43 8.97
C ARG A 3 8.90 -1.19 8.16
N LEU A 4 8.17 -2.26 7.88
CA LEU A 4 6.82 -2.24 7.31
C LEU A 4 5.80 -2.36 8.43
N ASN A 5 4.98 -1.34 8.64
CA ASN A 5 3.86 -1.39 9.58
C ASN A 5 2.60 -1.81 8.86
N LEU A 6 1.95 -2.83 9.37
CA LEU A 6 0.74 -3.40 8.82
C LEU A 6 -0.44 -2.99 9.69
N HIS A 7 -1.39 -2.31 9.06
CA HIS A 7 -2.62 -1.86 9.69
C HIS A 7 -3.80 -2.44 8.91
N VAL A 8 -4.85 -2.84 9.62
CA VAL A 8 -6.10 -3.30 9.03
C VAL A 8 -7.16 -2.25 9.31
N ARG A 9 -7.82 -1.78 8.26
CA ARG A 9 -8.94 -0.86 8.34
C ARG A 9 -10.21 -1.59 7.94
N PHE A 10 -11.22 -1.55 8.80
CA PHE A 10 -12.48 -2.24 8.59
C PHE A 10 -13.64 -1.44 9.17
N PHE A 11 -14.84 -1.68 8.65
CA PHE A 11 -16.06 -1.16 9.25
C PHE A 11 -16.47 -2.05 10.42
N ASP A 12 -16.46 -1.50 11.63
CA ASP A 12 -16.94 -2.20 12.82
C ASP A 12 -18.45 -2.02 12.95
N SER A 13 -19.19 -3.12 12.79
CA SER A 13 -20.65 -3.11 12.86
C SER A 13 -21.20 -2.74 14.24
N LYS A 14 -20.43 -2.93 15.31
CA LYS A 14 -20.86 -2.60 16.69
C LYS A 14 -20.78 -1.11 16.94
N THR A 15 -19.63 -0.51 16.62
CA THR A 15 -19.41 0.93 16.82
C THR A 15 -19.99 1.77 15.67
N ARG A 16 -20.28 1.14 14.52
CA ARG A 16 -20.67 1.79 13.25
C ARG A 16 -19.64 2.80 12.75
N LEU A 17 -18.36 2.51 12.99
CA LEU A 17 -17.24 3.37 12.61
C LEU A 17 -16.21 2.60 11.79
N ILE A 18 -15.49 3.33 10.95
CA ILE A 18 -14.27 2.81 10.33
C ILE A 18 -13.18 2.76 11.40
N THR A 19 -12.76 1.55 11.73
CA THR A 19 -11.72 1.28 12.74
C THR A 19 -10.43 0.91 12.03
N THR A 20 -9.31 1.49 12.48
CA THR A 20 -7.98 1.09 12.06
C THR A 20 -7.30 0.41 13.24
N SER A 21 -6.94 -0.86 13.09
CA SER A 21 -6.19 -1.62 14.08
C SER A 21 -4.77 -1.85 13.58
N TYR A 22 -3.78 -1.67 14.46
CA TYR A 22 -2.45 -2.20 14.21
C TYR A 22 -2.55 -3.74 14.15
N PHE A 23 -1.90 -4.33 13.15
CA PHE A 23 -1.88 -5.76 12.96
C PHE A 23 -0.50 -6.33 13.28
N ASN A 24 0.54 -5.85 12.59
CA ASN A 24 1.90 -6.37 12.75
C ASN A 24 2.93 -5.37 12.25
N SER A 25 4.21 -5.61 12.55
CA SER A 25 5.36 -4.92 11.99
C SER A 25 6.40 -5.93 11.57
N VAL A 26 6.94 -5.76 10.36
CA VAL A 26 8.00 -6.61 9.84
C VAL A 26 9.24 -5.76 9.60
N PHE A 27 10.39 -6.26 10.04
CA PHE A 27 11.69 -5.58 9.92
C PHE A 27 12.51 -6.23 8.82
N PHE A 28 13.24 -5.42 8.05
CA PHE A 28 14.08 -5.90 6.96
C PHE A 28 15.30 -5.01 6.73
N GLU A 29 16.33 -5.60 6.13
CA GLU A 29 17.58 -4.92 5.80
C GLU A 29 17.61 -4.37 4.37
N GLN A 30 16.82 -4.95 3.47
CA GLN A 30 16.71 -4.54 2.06
C GLN A 30 15.26 -4.32 1.68
N SER A 31 15.03 -3.28 0.89
CA SER A 31 13.71 -2.77 0.52
C SER A 31 13.46 -2.88 -0.98
N LYS A 32 13.80 -4.01 -1.63
CA LYS A 32 13.36 -4.22 -3.02
C LYS A 32 11.88 -4.58 -3.03
N ALA A 33 11.20 -4.33 -4.15
CA ALA A 33 9.77 -4.60 -4.28
C ALA A 33 9.41 -6.08 -4.03
N GLN A 34 10.27 -7.03 -4.43
CA GLN A 34 10.06 -8.46 -4.14
C GLN A 34 10.19 -8.76 -2.65
N ASP A 35 11.23 -8.20 -2.00
CA ASP A 35 11.42 -8.35 -0.56
C ASP A 35 10.19 -7.82 0.19
N LEU A 36 9.68 -6.64 -0.18
CA LEU A 36 8.47 -6.06 0.43
C LEU A 36 7.24 -6.97 0.26
N LEU A 37 7.08 -7.63 -0.90
CA LEU A 37 5.98 -8.56 -1.13
C LEU A 37 6.05 -9.78 -0.21
N GLU A 38 7.24 -10.37 -0.06
CA GLU A 38 7.46 -11.52 0.82
C GLU A 38 7.21 -11.15 2.28
N HIS A 39 7.74 -10.01 2.73
CA HIS A 39 7.52 -9.50 4.09
C HIS A 39 6.05 -9.11 4.33
N PHE A 40 5.35 -8.60 3.32
CA PHE A 40 3.91 -8.32 3.40
C PHE A 40 3.10 -9.61 3.57
N LYS A 41 3.34 -10.62 2.71
CA LYS A 41 2.67 -11.93 2.79
C LYS A 41 2.95 -12.61 4.13
N HIS A 42 4.20 -12.57 4.58
CA HIS A 42 4.60 -13.10 5.88
C HIS A 42 3.94 -12.35 7.04
N GLY A 43 3.94 -11.01 6.99
CA GLY A 43 3.40 -10.17 8.04
C GLY A 43 1.89 -10.31 8.21
N PHE A 44 1.16 -10.67 7.15
CA PHE A 44 -0.25 -11.04 7.14
C PHE A 44 -0.53 -12.55 7.22
N SER A 45 0.48 -13.37 7.53
CA SER A 45 0.27 -14.81 7.71
C SER A 45 -0.79 -15.07 8.78
N GLY A 46 -1.82 -15.85 8.41
CA GLY A 46 -3.01 -16.10 9.24
C GLY A 46 -4.24 -15.26 8.91
N MET A 47 -4.14 -14.27 8.02
CA MET A 47 -5.29 -13.56 7.44
C MET A 47 -5.58 -14.08 6.03
N SER A 48 -6.86 -14.33 5.72
CA SER A 48 -7.26 -14.65 4.34
C SER A 48 -7.27 -13.38 3.49
N PHE A 49 -6.52 -13.39 2.39
CA PHE A 49 -6.50 -12.30 1.42
C PHE A 49 -7.83 -12.16 0.65
N ASN A 50 -8.70 -13.17 0.68
CA ASN A 50 -10.00 -13.15 -0.03
C ASN A 50 -10.95 -12.05 0.46
N ASN A 51 -10.76 -11.59 1.70
CA ASN A 51 -11.60 -10.54 2.31
C ASN A 51 -10.96 -9.15 2.25
N MET A 52 -9.80 -9.02 1.60
CA MET A 52 -9.08 -7.78 1.51
C MET A 52 -9.59 -6.98 0.31
N ILE A 53 -9.98 -5.73 0.57
CA ILE A 53 -10.62 -4.86 -0.43
C ILE A 53 -9.64 -3.81 -0.98
N GLN A 54 -8.65 -3.41 -0.17
CA GLN A 54 -7.71 -2.36 -0.55
C GLN A 54 -6.36 -2.55 0.13
N VAL A 55 -5.29 -2.30 -0.62
CA VAL A 55 -3.93 -2.14 -0.08
C VAL A 55 -3.40 -0.78 -0.50
N SER A 56 -2.89 -0.03 0.47
CA SER A 56 -2.24 1.26 0.21
C SER A 56 -0.92 1.39 0.94
N MET A 57 0.01 2.12 0.32
CA MET A 57 1.37 2.29 0.82
C MET A 57 1.90 3.69 0.50
N ASP A 58 3.00 4.11 1.12
CA ASP A 58 3.66 5.38 0.76
C ASP A 58 4.11 5.39 -0.71
N GLY A 59 4.17 6.56 -1.34
CA GLY A 59 4.26 6.69 -2.80
C GLY A 59 5.64 6.58 -3.44
N THR A 60 6.64 6.00 -2.79
CA THR A 60 7.98 5.83 -3.40
C THR A 60 7.96 4.78 -4.52
N ASN A 61 8.90 4.87 -5.47
CA ASN A 61 8.92 4.01 -6.66
C ASN A 61 8.96 2.50 -6.35
N VAL A 62 9.65 2.14 -5.27
CA VAL A 62 9.70 0.75 -4.77
C VAL A 62 8.30 0.26 -4.37
N ASN A 63 7.54 1.10 -3.67
CA ASN A 63 6.21 0.75 -3.19
C ASN A 63 5.20 0.58 -4.33
N TRP A 64 5.33 1.37 -5.41
CA TRP A 64 4.54 1.17 -6.63
C TRP A 64 4.84 -0.17 -7.30
N ASN A 65 6.12 -0.54 -7.39
CA ASN A 65 6.50 -1.86 -7.92
C ASN A 65 6.02 -3.00 -7.02
N PHE A 66 6.00 -2.81 -5.70
CA PHE A 66 5.37 -3.75 -4.77
C PHE A 66 3.87 -3.91 -5.07
N LEU A 67 3.12 -2.82 -5.21
CA LEU A 67 1.68 -2.86 -5.52
C LEU A 67 1.43 -3.61 -6.83
N LYS A 68 2.22 -3.35 -7.88
CA LYS A 68 2.10 -4.07 -9.15
C LYS A 68 2.33 -5.58 -9.01
N LYS A 69 3.37 -5.98 -8.27
CA LYS A 69 3.65 -7.40 -8.01
C LYS A 69 2.57 -8.06 -7.15
N LEU A 70 2.01 -7.32 -6.21
CA LEU A 70 0.88 -7.77 -5.39
C LEU A 70 -0.36 -8.03 -6.27
N GLU A 71 -0.60 -7.16 -7.25
CA GLU A 71 -1.67 -7.35 -8.25
C GLU A 71 -1.48 -8.66 -9.03
N GLU A 72 -0.28 -8.84 -9.60
CA GLU A 72 0.08 -10.00 -10.43
C GLU A 72 0.02 -11.34 -9.65
N GLU A 73 0.53 -11.38 -8.42
CA GLU A 73 0.67 -12.63 -7.66
C GLU A 73 -0.54 -13.00 -6.78
N LEU A 74 -1.42 -12.05 -6.47
CA LEU A 74 -2.56 -12.29 -5.56
C LEU A 74 -3.89 -11.85 -6.16
N VAL A 75 -3.98 -10.63 -6.69
CA VAL A 75 -5.28 -10.07 -7.11
C VAL A 75 -5.81 -10.75 -8.36
N ILE A 76 -4.99 -10.90 -9.39
CA ILE A 76 -5.40 -11.53 -10.67
C ILE A 76 -5.86 -12.99 -10.43
N PRO A 77 -5.08 -13.87 -9.77
CA PRO A 77 -5.52 -15.23 -9.50
C PRO A 77 -6.82 -15.31 -8.69
N LEU A 78 -6.98 -14.48 -7.65
CA LEU A 78 -8.21 -14.44 -6.85
C LEU A 78 -9.43 -13.97 -7.65
N SER A 79 -9.22 -13.15 -8.69
CA SER A 79 -10.29 -12.70 -9.58
C SER A 79 -10.68 -13.72 -10.63
N GLU A 80 -9.77 -14.62 -11.02
CA GLU A 80 -10.04 -15.71 -11.97
C GLU A 80 -10.78 -16.89 -11.30
N ASP A 81 -10.46 -17.17 -10.03
CA ASP A 81 -11.10 -18.23 -9.25
C ASP A 81 -12.52 -17.88 -8.75
N ASN A 82 -12.88 -16.58 -8.71
CA ASN A 82 -14.20 -16.11 -8.29
C ASN A 82 -14.97 -15.54 -9.50
N THR A 83 -16.16 -16.06 -9.80
CA THR A 83 -17.05 -15.57 -10.88
C THR A 83 -17.48 -14.10 -10.72
N GLU A 84 -17.29 -13.52 -9.54
CA GLU A 84 -17.29 -12.09 -9.29
C GLU A 84 -15.99 -11.74 -8.55
N PRO A 85 -15.13 -10.85 -9.08
CA PRO A 85 -13.93 -10.44 -8.35
C PRO A 85 -14.37 -9.85 -7.01
N PRO A 86 -13.72 -10.21 -5.87
CA PRO A 86 -14.01 -9.58 -4.59
C PRO A 86 -13.92 -8.07 -4.82
N GLY A 87 -15.07 -7.39 -4.65
CA GLY A 87 -15.36 -6.07 -5.24
C GLY A 87 -14.12 -5.19 -5.38
N ARG A 88 -13.60 -5.12 -6.61
CA ARG A 88 -12.49 -4.28 -7.08
C ARG A 88 -11.43 -4.00 -6.01
N PHE A 89 -10.44 -4.90 -5.91
CA PHE A 89 -9.25 -4.68 -5.09
C PHE A 89 -8.56 -3.36 -5.47
N GLU A 90 -8.59 -2.37 -4.59
CA GLU A 90 -7.97 -1.07 -4.86
C GLU A 90 -6.51 -1.06 -4.39
N LEU A 91 -5.60 -0.78 -5.32
CA LEU A 91 -4.18 -0.55 -5.04
C LEU A 91 -3.90 0.94 -5.17
N GLY A 92 -3.33 1.56 -4.14
CA GLY A 92 -3.12 3.01 -4.16
C GLY A 92 -1.92 3.46 -3.35
N SER A 93 -1.42 4.65 -3.67
CA SER A 93 -0.45 5.32 -2.83
C SER A 93 -1.14 6.24 -1.80
N CYS A 94 -0.41 6.58 -0.74
CA CYS A 94 -0.83 7.58 0.21
C CYS A 94 -1.04 8.94 -0.49
N GLY A 95 -2.28 9.42 -0.54
CA GLY A 95 -2.62 10.70 -1.17
C GLY A 95 -1.88 11.89 -0.54
N LEU A 96 -1.53 11.81 0.75
CA LEU A 96 -0.73 12.84 1.43
C LEU A 96 0.66 12.97 0.82
N HIS A 97 1.26 11.86 0.40
CA HIS A 97 2.57 11.85 -0.24
C HIS A 97 2.53 12.54 -1.61
N VAL A 98 1.46 12.34 -2.38
CA VAL A 98 1.23 13.02 -3.67
C VAL A 98 1.09 14.52 -3.47
N VAL A 99 0.28 14.95 -2.50
CA VAL A 99 0.09 16.36 -2.18
C VAL A 99 1.40 17.00 -1.71
N HIS A 100 2.12 16.35 -0.80
CA HIS A 100 3.41 16.84 -0.32
C HIS A 100 4.43 17.02 -1.46
N GLY A 101 4.53 16.04 -2.36
CA GLY A 101 5.39 16.11 -3.54
C GLY A 101 5.04 17.29 -4.45
N ALA A 102 3.76 17.55 -4.68
CA ALA A 102 3.30 18.70 -5.49
C ALA A 102 3.73 20.04 -4.88
N PHE A 103 3.55 20.24 -3.57
CA PHE A 103 3.97 21.47 -2.89
C PHE A 103 5.49 21.65 -2.90
N ARG A 104 6.26 20.57 -2.69
CA ARG A 104 7.72 20.61 -2.76
C ARG A 104 8.22 21.01 -4.16
N SER A 105 7.70 20.39 -5.21
CA SER A 105 8.05 20.75 -6.59
C SER A 105 7.74 22.21 -6.91
N ALA A 106 6.60 22.73 -6.42
CA ALA A 106 6.25 24.14 -6.59
C ALA A 106 7.25 25.08 -5.88
N GLN A 107 7.71 24.70 -4.67
CA GLN A 107 8.73 25.45 -3.94
C GLN A 107 10.09 25.42 -4.64
N ASP A 108 10.52 24.27 -5.17
CA ASP A 108 11.80 24.13 -5.86
C ASP A 108 11.84 25.01 -7.13
N VAL A 109 10.73 25.13 -7.85
CA VAL A 109 10.59 26.05 -9.01
C VAL A 109 10.64 27.51 -8.58
N HIS A 110 10.03 27.88 -7.44
CA HIS A 110 10.12 29.24 -6.91
C HIS A 110 11.55 29.61 -6.48
N GLN A 111 12.33 28.65 -5.98
CA GLN A 111 13.69 28.92 -5.49
C GLN A 111 14.76 28.96 -6.58
N TYR A 112 14.43 28.58 -7.82
CA TYR A 112 15.32 28.77 -8.97
C TYR A 112 15.22 30.22 -9.46
N PRO A 113 16.31 31.00 -9.48
CA PRO A 113 16.25 32.33 -10.09
C PRO A 113 15.92 32.17 -11.58
N PRO A 114 15.10 33.06 -12.17
CA PRO A 114 14.98 33.11 -13.62
C PRO A 114 16.39 33.33 -14.19
N ASN A 115 16.80 32.44 -15.09
CA ASN A 115 18.00 32.66 -15.88
C ASN A 115 17.68 33.76 -16.89
N ASP A 116 18.13 34.98 -16.60
CA ASP A 116 18.25 36.08 -17.57
C ASP A 116 19.44 35.84 -18.52
#